data_AF-A0A6G1KVQ7-F1
#
_entry.id   AF-A0A6G1KVQ7-F1
#
_cell.length_a   1.000
_cell.length_b   1.000
_cell.length_c   1.000
_cell.angle_alpha   90.00
_cell.angle_beta   90.00
_cell.angle_gamma   90.00
#
_symmetry.space_group_name_H-M   'P 1'
#
loop_
_entity.id
_entity.type
_entity.pdbx_description
1 polymer ?
#
loop_
_entity_poly.entity_id
_entity_poly.type
_entity_poly.pdbx_seq_one_letter_code
_entity_poly.pdbx_strand_id
1 'polypeptide(L)'
;MLAAASSPQHSSQPGLGSKCDAAEIVQKYVSILQQKEYKGQKPSQTAEEIIAPNYQDFSESVHSTLKQELNGQPLSRDRSQFLDNVATNNNKRPPPFAQLEVTNALCAEGNVIFWSWRLTAVGSGKYPVKGMQLLYLDDHGQIYKSEFEFNSLAWGADTGQINAYCG
;
A
#
# COMPACT_ATOMS: atom_id res chain seq x y z
N MET A 1 28.05 35.78 19.86
CA MET A 1 27.56 34.55 20.51
C MET A 1 26.14 34.31 20.03
N LEU A 2 25.92 33.34 19.14
CA LEU A 2 24.59 32.98 18.67
C LEU A 2 23.92 32.07 19.71
N ALA A 3 22.76 32.50 20.22
CA ALA A 3 21.91 31.67 21.05
C ALA A 3 21.24 30.61 20.17
N ALA A 4 21.36 29.34 20.57
CA ALA A 4 20.68 28.23 19.92
C ALA A 4 19.17 28.36 20.17
N ALA A 5 18.39 28.50 19.09
CA ALA A 5 16.94 28.37 19.17
C ALA A 5 16.61 26.87 19.34
N SER A 6 16.07 26.52 20.51
CA SER A 6 15.52 25.21 20.78
C SER A 6 14.36 24.90 19.83
N SER A 7 14.42 23.76 19.16
CA SER A 7 13.33 23.22 18.33
C SER A 7 12.00 23.19 19.12
N PRO A 8 10.85 23.45 18.48
CA PRO A 8 9.57 23.32 19.15
C PRO A 8 9.39 21.86 19.58
N GLN A 9 9.23 21.63 20.88
CA GLN A 9 8.72 20.36 21.38
C GLN A 9 7.31 20.20 20.83
N HIS A 10 7.10 19.17 20.01
CA HIS A 10 5.75 18.76 19.59
C HIS A 10 5.02 18.28 20.84
N SER A 11 4.21 19.16 21.42
CA SER A 11 3.27 18.83 22.48
C SER A 11 2.27 17.83 21.93
N SER A 12 2.31 16.60 22.43
CA SER A 12 1.26 15.61 22.25
C SER A 12 -0.06 16.18 22.76
N GLN A 13 -0.95 16.55 21.85
CA GLN A 13 -2.34 16.84 22.21
C GLN A 13 -3.01 15.52 22.64
N PRO A 14 -3.59 15.43 23.85
CA PRO A 14 -4.36 14.28 24.26
C PRO A 14 -5.78 14.43 23.68
N GLY A 15 -6.08 13.67 22.63
CA GLY A 15 -7.37 13.82 21.93
C GLY A 15 -7.67 12.83 20.81
N LEU A 16 -7.38 11.53 21.00
CA LEU A 16 -8.04 10.34 20.41
C LEU A 16 -7.21 9.12 20.85
N GLY A 17 -7.68 8.40 21.86
CA GLY A 17 -6.94 7.28 22.44
C GLY A 17 -6.68 6.15 21.45
N SER A 18 -5.41 5.74 21.32
CA SER A 18 -4.90 4.37 21.13
C SER A 18 -5.61 3.35 20.19
N LYS A 19 -6.44 3.75 19.21
CA LYS A 19 -7.21 2.80 18.37
C LYS A 19 -6.58 2.43 17.02
N CYS A 20 -5.59 3.16 16.54
CA CYS A 20 -4.94 2.86 15.29
C CYS A 20 -3.48 2.47 15.59
N ASP A 21 -3.18 1.17 15.54
CA ASP A 21 -1.81 0.68 15.47
C ASP A 21 -1.41 0.60 13.99
N ALA A 22 -1.12 1.77 13.40
CA ALA A 22 -0.76 1.87 11.99
C ALA A 22 0.42 0.97 11.64
N ALA A 23 1.41 0.83 12.54
CA ALA A 23 2.57 0.00 12.30
C ALA A 23 2.20 -1.48 12.23
N GLU A 24 1.40 -1.99 13.18
CA GLU A 24 0.96 -3.38 13.17
C GLU A 24 0.05 -3.68 11.97
N ILE A 25 -0.95 -2.83 11.69
CA ILE A 25 -1.87 -3.01 10.57
C ILE A 25 -1.12 -2.99 9.24
N VAL A 26 -0.18 -2.05 9.04
CA VAL A 26 0.62 -2.00 7.81
C VAL A 26 1.53 -3.22 7.70
N GLN A 27 2.13 -3.72 8.78
CA GLN A 27 2.93 -4.95 8.73
C GLN A 27 2.11 -6.18 8.36
N LYS A 28 0.90 -6.32 8.92
CA LYS A 28 -0.05 -7.38 8.53
C LYS A 28 -0.47 -7.23 7.07
N TYR A 29 -0.76 -6.00 6.62
CA TYR A 29 -1.12 -5.74 5.22
C TYR A 29 0.03 -6.10 4.26
N VAL A 30 1.26 -5.71 4.61
CA VAL A 30 2.47 -6.03 3.85
C VAL A 30 2.74 -7.54 3.81
N SER A 31 2.51 -8.28 4.90
CA SER A 31 2.70 -9.74 4.89
C SER A 31 1.74 -10.41 3.90
N ILE A 32 0.50 -9.92 3.78
CA ILE A 32 -0.45 -10.38 2.76
C ILE A 32 0.10 -10.09 1.36
N LEU A 33 0.52 -8.85 1.08
CA LEU A 33 1.09 -8.47 -0.22
C LEU A 33 2.33 -9.31 -0.59
N GLN A 34 3.17 -9.63 0.40
CA GLN A 34 4.38 -10.43 0.23
C GLN A 34 4.12 -11.94 0.16
N GLN A 35 2.88 -12.38 0.40
CA GLN A 35 2.52 -13.79 0.57
C GLN A 35 3.40 -14.49 1.61
N LYS A 36 3.68 -13.80 2.73
CA LYS A 36 4.47 -14.29 3.86
C LYS A 36 3.62 -14.42 5.12
N GLU A 37 4.03 -15.32 5.99
CA GLU A 37 3.41 -15.46 7.29
C GLU A 37 3.65 -14.24 8.18
N TYR A 38 2.66 -13.89 9.00
CA TYR A 38 2.79 -12.89 10.06
C TYR A 38 2.58 -13.57 11.41
N LYS A 39 3.62 -13.57 12.25
CA LYS A 39 3.59 -14.23 13.58
C LYS A 39 3.06 -15.69 13.52
N GLY A 40 3.40 -16.44 12.46
CA GLY A 40 3.00 -17.83 12.25
C GLY A 40 1.60 -18.04 11.64
N GLN A 41 0.90 -16.97 11.27
CA GLN A 41 -0.36 -17.05 10.55
C GLN A 41 -0.15 -16.98 9.04
N LYS A 42 -0.91 -17.77 8.28
CA LYS A 42 -0.87 -17.72 6.81
C LYS A 42 -1.43 -16.38 6.29
N PRO A 43 -1.02 -15.92 5.09
CA PRO A 43 -1.55 -14.69 4.48
C PRO A 43 -3.08 -14.61 4.45
N SER A 44 -3.77 -15.71 4.17
CA SER A 44 -5.24 -15.75 4.15
C SER A 44 -5.86 -15.52 5.52
N GLN A 45 -5.26 -16.06 6.59
CA GLN A 45 -5.73 -15.88 7.96
C GLN A 45 -5.49 -14.45 8.44
N THR A 46 -4.32 -13.89 8.15
CA THR A 46 -4.05 -12.48 8.42
C THR A 46 -5.02 -11.57 7.64
N ALA A 47 -5.37 -11.91 6.41
CA ALA A 47 -6.36 -11.16 5.64
C ALA A 47 -7.78 -11.29 6.20
N GLU A 48 -8.17 -12.45 6.73
CA GLU A 48 -9.45 -12.59 7.43
C GLU A 48 -9.56 -11.67 8.65
N GLU A 49 -8.44 -11.43 9.34
CA GLU A 49 -8.35 -10.54 10.48
C GLU A 49 -8.47 -9.06 10.07
N ILE A 50 -7.70 -8.61 9.09
CA ILE A 50 -7.55 -7.17 8.81
C ILE A 50 -8.18 -6.66 7.52
N ILE A 51 -8.71 -7.51 6.65
CA ILE A 51 -9.39 -7.10 5.41
C ILE A 51 -10.89 -7.41 5.53
N ALA A 52 -11.73 -6.39 5.33
CA ALA A 52 -13.17 -6.53 5.38
C ALA A 52 -13.67 -7.37 4.19
N PRO A 53 -14.77 -8.15 4.33
CA PRO A 53 -15.30 -8.95 3.22
C PRO A 53 -15.61 -8.14 1.95
N ASN A 54 -16.09 -6.90 2.11
CA ASN A 54 -16.43 -5.97 1.02
C ASN A 54 -15.26 -5.08 0.58
N TYR A 55 -14.02 -5.48 0.86
CA TYR A 55 -12.83 -4.70 0.54
C TYR A 55 -12.74 -4.29 -0.94
N GLN A 56 -12.36 -3.03 -1.16
CA GLN A 56 -12.04 -2.51 -2.49
C GLN A 56 -10.72 -1.76 -2.51
N ASP A 57 -9.99 -1.84 -3.61
CA ASP A 57 -8.76 -1.07 -3.80
C ASP A 57 -8.66 -0.38 -5.14
N PHE A 58 -8.01 0.77 -5.15
CA PHE A 58 -7.97 1.69 -6.27
C PHE A 58 -6.53 2.16 -6.50
N SER A 59 -6.12 2.16 -7.77
CA SER A 59 -4.87 2.76 -8.22
C SER A 59 -4.89 2.99 -9.73
N GLU A 60 -4.85 4.24 -10.15
CA GLU A 60 -4.73 4.57 -11.56
C GLU A 60 -3.33 4.28 -12.09
N SER A 61 -2.31 4.33 -11.23
CA SER A 61 -0.98 3.85 -11.57
C SER A 61 -0.99 2.36 -11.96
N VAL A 62 -1.72 1.51 -11.23
CA VAL A 62 -1.87 0.10 -11.65
C VAL A 62 -2.59 0.02 -12.98
N HIS A 63 -3.78 0.63 -13.13
CA HIS A 63 -4.50 0.59 -14.41
C HIS A 63 -3.62 1.04 -15.59
N SER A 64 -2.84 2.10 -15.43
CA SER A 64 -1.88 2.57 -16.44
C SER A 64 -0.84 1.50 -16.79
N THR A 65 -0.23 0.85 -15.80
CA THR A 65 0.73 -0.25 -16.05
C THR A 65 0.10 -1.47 -16.71
N LEU A 66 -1.21 -1.65 -16.55
CA LEU A 66 -1.99 -2.72 -17.17
C LEU A 66 -2.60 -2.34 -18.53
N LYS A 67 -2.41 -1.09 -18.97
CA LYS A 67 -3.06 -0.52 -20.16
C LYS A 67 -4.59 -0.61 -20.10
N GLN A 68 -5.15 -0.43 -18.90
CA GLN A 68 -6.59 -0.34 -18.66
C GLN A 68 -7.07 1.11 -18.68
N GLU A 69 -8.38 1.32 -18.78
CA GLU A 69 -8.97 2.66 -18.71
C GLU A 69 -8.76 3.30 -17.33
N LEU A 70 -8.55 4.62 -17.33
CA LEU A 70 -8.37 5.41 -16.11
C LEU A 70 -9.70 6.04 -15.68
N ASN A 71 -10.57 5.25 -15.08
CA ASN A 71 -11.99 5.59 -14.84
C ASN A 71 -12.44 5.37 -13.37
N GLY A 72 -11.51 5.21 -12.45
CA GLY A 72 -11.79 5.05 -11.02
C GLY A 72 -12.41 3.70 -10.63
N GLN A 73 -12.36 2.68 -11.50
CA GLN A 73 -12.84 1.35 -11.14
C GLN A 73 -11.93 0.68 -10.09
N PRO A 74 -12.48 -0.17 -9.21
CA PRO A 74 -11.65 -0.90 -8.26
C PRO A 74 -10.90 -2.04 -8.95
N LEU A 75 -9.68 -2.33 -8.48
CA LEU A 75 -8.87 -3.48 -8.87
C LEU A 75 -9.44 -4.79 -8.32
N SER A 76 -9.99 -4.75 -7.10
CA SER A 76 -10.72 -5.83 -6.45
C SER A 76 -12.06 -5.34 -5.89
N ARG A 77 -13.11 -6.16 -6.04
CA ARG A 77 -14.49 -5.86 -5.60
C ARG A 77 -14.82 -6.43 -4.22
N ASP A 78 -14.02 -7.38 -3.75
CA ASP A 78 -14.14 -8.02 -2.45
C ASP A 78 -12.78 -8.60 -2.00
N ARG A 79 -12.74 -9.10 -0.76
CA ARG A 79 -11.54 -9.73 -0.17
C ARG A 79 -11.05 -10.96 -0.93
N SER A 80 -11.96 -11.76 -1.49
CA SER A 80 -11.57 -12.97 -2.24
C SER A 80 -10.81 -12.58 -3.50
N GLN A 81 -11.36 -11.65 -4.27
CA GLN A 81 -10.71 -11.13 -5.47
C GLN A 81 -9.40 -10.40 -5.15
N PHE A 82 -9.31 -9.70 -4.01
CA PHE A 82 -8.06 -9.13 -3.51
C PHE A 82 -6.99 -10.20 -3.30
N LEU A 83 -7.31 -11.24 -2.54
CA LEU A 83 -6.39 -12.34 -2.26
C LEU A 83 -5.98 -13.09 -3.53
N ASP A 84 -6.93 -13.35 -4.42
CA ASP A 84 -6.65 -13.98 -5.71
C ASP A 84 -5.70 -13.11 -6.54
N ASN A 85 -5.95 -11.80 -6.64
CA ASN A 85 -5.09 -10.87 -7.37
C ASN A 85 -3.66 -10.81 -6.79
N VAL A 86 -3.51 -10.90 -5.47
CA VAL A 86 -2.20 -10.94 -4.81
C VAL A 86 -1.49 -12.27 -5.01
N ALA A 87 -2.19 -13.41 -4.84
CA ALA A 87 -1.59 -14.74 -4.87
C ALA A 87 -1.26 -15.21 -6.29
N THR A 88 -2.17 -14.99 -7.24
CA THR A 88 -2.00 -15.41 -8.64
C THR A 88 -1.19 -14.41 -9.45
N ASN A 89 -1.02 -13.19 -8.92
CA ASN A 89 -0.30 -12.11 -9.59
C ASN A 89 -0.83 -11.91 -11.03
N ASN A 90 -2.16 -12.02 -11.20
CA ASN A 90 -2.97 -12.31 -12.40
C ASN A 90 -2.78 -11.39 -13.64
N ASN A 91 -1.55 -10.99 -13.97
CA ASN A 91 -1.18 -9.84 -14.79
C ASN A 91 -1.91 -8.55 -14.38
N LYS A 92 -2.49 -8.47 -13.18
CA LYS A 92 -3.28 -7.33 -12.69
C LYS A 92 -2.68 -6.63 -11.47
N ARG A 93 -1.70 -7.26 -10.85
CA ARG A 93 -0.85 -6.62 -9.87
C ARG A 93 0.57 -6.95 -10.21
N PRO A 94 1.50 -6.02 -10.01
CA PRO A 94 2.84 -6.31 -10.42
C PRO A 94 3.57 -7.16 -9.36
N PRO A 95 4.41 -8.13 -9.78
CA PRO A 95 5.46 -8.65 -8.91
C PRO A 95 6.65 -7.66 -8.94
N PRO A 96 7.39 -7.41 -7.83
CA PRO A 96 7.48 -8.22 -6.62
C PRO A 96 7.37 -7.38 -5.33
N PHE A 97 6.27 -7.51 -4.58
CA PHE A 97 6.23 -6.98 -3.21
C PHE A 97 7.28 -7.63 -2.28
N ALA A 98 7.98 -8.68 -2.71
CA ALA A 98 9.01 -9.37 -1.95
C ALA A 98 10.11 -8.44 -1.40
N GLN A 99 10.38 -7.31 -2.07
CA GLN A 99 11.31 -6.25 -1.64
C GLN A 99 10.58 -4.94 -1.31
N LEU A 100 9.34 -5.04 -0.85
CA LEU A 100 8.61 -3.89 -0.33
C LEU A 100 9.16 -3.53 1.04
N GLU A 101 9.59 -2.28 1.14
CA GLU A 101 10.05 -1.65 2.37
C GLU A 101 9.05 -0.58 2.79
N VAL A 102 8.55 -0.70 4.03
CA VAL A 102 7.74 0.35 4.65
C VAL A 102 8.67 1.50 5.05
N THR A 103 8.35 2.71 4.61
CA THR A 103 9.15 3.91 4.93
C THR A 103 8.47 4.77 5.99
N ASN A 104 7.13 4.85 6.00
CA ASN A 104 6.34 5.48 7.06
C ASN A 104 5.02 4.74 7.21
N ALA A 105 4.45 4.75 8.42
CA ALA A 105 3.09 4.33 8.71
C ALA A 105 2.55 5.22 9.85
N LEU A 106 1.44 5.90 9.60
CA LEU A 106 0.88 6.91 10.48
C LEU A 106 -0.64 6.80 10.50
N CYS A 107 -1.23 7.00 11.66
CA CYS A 107 -2.67 7.23 11.76
C CYS A 107 -2.97 8.64 11.25
N ALA A 108 -3.86 8.74 10.28
CA ALA A 108 -4.42 9.99 9.82
C ALA A 108 -5.71 10.30 10.61
N GLU A 109 -6.34 11.44 10.33
CA GLU A 109 -7.62 11.77 10.94
C GLU A 109 -8.70 10.73 10.58
N GLY A 110 -9.54 10.38 11.56
CA GLY A 110 -10.55 9.34 11.41
C GLY A 110 -9.98 7.92 11.47
N ASN A 111 -10.71 6.97 10.91
CA ASN A 111 -10.31 5.56 10.81
C ASN A 111 -9.42 5.32 9.58
N VAL A 112 -8.40 6.16 9.38
CA VAL A 112 -7.55 6.12 8.19
C VAL A 112 -6.08 5.95 8.57
N ILE A 113 -5.39 5.06 7.88
CA ILE A 113 -3.94 4.91 7.96
C ILE A 113 -3.31 5.42 6.68
N PHE A 114 -2.35 6.32 6.81
CA PHE A 114 -1.45 6.70 5.74
C PHE A 114 -0.14 5.93 5.88
N TRP A 115 0.36 5.38 4.77
CA TRP A 115 1.69 4.78 4.76
C TRP A 115 2.39 4.98 3.42
N SER A 116 3.71 4.95 3.45
CA SER A 116 4.56 5.09 2.27
C SER A 116 5.54 3.93 2.17
N TRP A 117 5.95 3.61 0.95
CA TRP A 117 6.76 2.43 0.68
C TRP A 117 7.73 2.61 -0.48
N ARG A 118 8.69 1.69 -0.56
CA ARG A 118 9.66 1.58 -1.65
C ARG A 118 9.75 0.13 -2.12
N LEU A 119 9.86 -0.06 -3.43
CA LEU A 119 10.23 -1.30 -4.11
C LEU A 119 11.54 -1.09 -4.86
N THR A 120 12.48 -2.02 -4.70
CA THR A 120 13.82 -1.94 -5.31
C THR A 120 14.06 -2.91 -6.45
N ALA A 121 13.13 -3.84 -6.72
CA ALA A 121 13.29 -4.88 -7.76
C ALA A 121 12.09 -4.96 -8.71
N VAL A 122 11.69 -3.84 -9.30
CA VAL A 122 10.71 -3.83 -10.39
C VAL A 122 11.44 -3.93 -11.72
N GLY A 123 11.07 -4.87 -12.60
CA GLY A 123 11.67 -5.01 -13.93
C GLY A 123 13.21 -5.07 -13.88
N SER A 124 13.88 -4.13 -14.54
CA SER A 124 15.34 -4.00 -14.54
C SER A 124 15.94 -3.63 -13.17
N GLY A 125 15.13 -3.08 -12.26
CA GLY A 125 15.53 -2.65 -10.91
C GLY A 125 16.40 -1.39 -10.89
N LYS A 126 16.50 -0.67 -12.02
CA LYS A 126 17.35 0.52 -12.14
C LYS A 126 16.74 1.72 -11.39
N TYR A 127 15.42 1.83 -11.35
CA TYR A 127 14.73 2.96 -10.74
C TYR A 127 13.82 2.48 -9.58
N PRO A 128 14.08 2.88 -8.33
CA PRO A 128 13.21 2.48 -7.23
C PRO A 128 11.79 3.01 -7.43
N VAL A 129 10.81 2.11 -7.33
CA VAL A 129 9.41 2.48 -7.33
C VAL A 129 9.04 2.88 -5.90
N LYS A 130 8.41 4.04 -5.75
CA LYS A 130 8.00 4.61 -4.47
C LYS A 130 6.52 4.93 -4.56
N GLY A 131 5.81 4.65 -3.49
CA GLY A 131 4.38 4.90 -3.45
C GLY A 131 3.88 5.28 -2.07
N MET A 132 2.61 5.65 -2.08
CA MET A 132 1.85 6.14 -0.94
C MET A 132 0.50 5.46 -0.98
N GLN A 133 -0.07 5.18 0.19
CA GLN A 133 -1.33 4.48 0.28
C GLN A 133 -2.13 4.91 1.51
N LEU A 134 -3.43 5.04 1.32
CA LEU A 134 -4.43 5.22 2.35
C LEU A 134 -5.17 3.90 2.57
N LEU A 135 -5.30 3.48 3.82
CA LEU A 135 -6.13 2.36 4.24
C LEU A 135 -7.26 2.91 5.09
N TYR A 136 -8.50 2.67 4.67
CA TYR A 136 -9.70 3.08 5.38
C TYR A 136 -10.23 1.90 6.17
N LEU A 137 -10.38 2.08 7.48
CA LEU A 137 -10.83 1.06 8.42
C LEU A 137 -12.32 1.24 8.73
N ASP A 138 -13.03 0.12 8.87
CA ASP A 138 -14.40 0.09 9.34
C ASP A 138 -14.45 0.15 10.88
N ASP A 139 -15.65 0.07 11.46
CA ASP A 139 -15.84 0.11 12.91
C ASP A 139 -15.27 -1.11 13.65
N HIS A 140 -14.91 -2.18 12.93
CA HIS A 140 -14.24 -3.37 13.46
C HIS A 140 -12.71 -3.27 13.32
N GLY A 141 -12.18 -2.17 12.76
CA GLY A 141 -10.76 -2.01 12.48
C GLY A 141 -10.27 -2.78 11.25
N GLN A 142 -11.17 -3.31 10.42
CA GLN A 142 -10.82 -3.98 9.18
C GLN A 142 -10.72 -2.98 8.03
N ILE A 143 -9.73 -3.16 7.16
CA ILE A 143 -9.56 -2.36 5.96
C ILE A 143 -10.69 -2.72 4.99
N TYR A 144 -11.56 -1.76 4.68
CA TYR A 144 -12.63 -1.93 3.69
C TYR A 144 -12.33 -1.20 2.38
N LYS A 145 -11.43 -0.22 2.40
CA LYS A 145 -11.02 0.50 1.21
C LYS A 145 -9.54 0.82 1.25
N SER A 146 -8.90 0.76 0.10
CA SER A 146 -7.52 1.19 -0.10
C SER A 146 -7.38 2.07 -1.33
N GLU A 147 -6.64 3.16 -1.22
CA GLU A 147 -6.26 4.01 -2.36
C GLU A 147 -4.74 4.13 -2.38
N PHE A 148 -4.09 3.82 -3.49
CA PHE A 148 -2.64 3.90 -3.59
C PHE A 148 -2.16 4.38 -4.95
N GLU A 149 -1.08 5.14 -4.92
CA GLU A 149 -0.41 5.63 -6.13
C GLU A 149 1.11 5.50 -5.97
N PHE A 150 1.79 5.34 -7.10
CA PHE A 150 3.23 5.21 -7.15
C PHE A 150 3.78 5.91 -8.39
N ASN A 151 5.10 6.14 -8.42
CA ASN A 151 5.79 6.70 -9.58
C ASN A 151 5.80 5.72 -10.77
N SER A 152 4.68 5.61 -11.48
CA SER A 152 4.47 4.72 -12.63
C SER A 152 5.46 4.93 -13.78
N LEU A 153 6.12 6.08 -13.88
CA LEU A 153 7.22 6.31 -14.84
C LEU A 153 8.47 5.48 -14.51
N ALA A 154 8.84 5.34 -13.23
CA ALA A 154 9.95 4.48 -12.83
C ALA A 154 9.63 3.02 -13.15
N TRP A 155 8.39 2.61 -12.85
CA TRP A 155 7.84 1.31 -13.23
C TRP A 155 7.95 1.07 -14.74
N GLY A 156 7.44 2.01 -15.53
CA GLY A 156 7.40 1.90 -16.99
C GLY A 156 8.79 1.91 -17.62
N ALA A 157 9.74 2.65 -17.06
CA ALA A 157 11.13 2.63 -17.50
C ALA A 157 11.80 1.27 -17.22
N ASP A 158 11.58 0.70 -16.03
CA ASP A 158 12.19 -0.57 -15.64
C ASP A 158 11.57 -1.79 -16.33
N THR A 159 10.31 -1.70 -16.75
CA THR A 159 9.60 -2.76 -17.48
C THR A 159 9.62 -2.58 -19.00
N GLY A 160 10.23 -1.50 -19.49
CA GLY A 160 10.26 -1.14 -20.92
C GLY A 160 8.92 -0.63 -21.47
N GLN A 161 7.88 -0.48 -20.64
CA GLN A 161 6.58 0.05 -21.05
C GLN A 161 6.66 1.50 -21.54
N ILE A 162 7.62 2.31 -21.07
CA ILE A 162 7.76 3.70 -21.51
C ILE A 162 8.05 3.81 -23.01
N ASN A 163 8.73 2.81 -23.59
CA ASN A 163 9.03 2.79 -25.02
C ASN A 163 7.81 2.44 -25.88
N ALA A 164 6.77 1.83 -25.30
CA ALA A 164 5.56 1.47 -26.02
C ALA A 164 4.64 2.67 -26.32
N TYR A 165 4.90 3.84 -25.71
CA TYR A 165 4.13 5.08 -25.93
C TYR A 165 4.85 6.10 -26.82
N CYS A 166 6.09 5.83 -27.23
CA CYS A 166 6.93 6.71 -28.05
C CYS A 166 7.17 6.16 -29.47
N GLY A 167 6.37 5.18 -29.91
CA GLY A 167 6.45 4.55 -31.23
C GLY A 167 5.44 5.10 -32.22
#